data_AF-A0A4Q0LLS1-F1
#
_entry.id   AF-A0A4Q0LLS1-F1
#
_cell.length_a   1.000
_cell.length_b   1.000
_cell.length_c   1.000
_cell.angle_alpha   90.00
_cell.angle_beta   90.00
_cell.angle_gamma   90.00
#
_symmetry.space_group_name_H-M   'P 1'
#
loop_
_entity.id
_entity.type
_entity.pdbx_description
1 polymer ?
#
loop_
_entity_poly.entity_id
_entity_poly.type
_entity_poly.pdbx_seq_one_letter_code
_entity_poly.pdbx_strand_id
1 'polypeptide(L)' 'ILESMIIKLYSKGVTTREIADLIEKMYGSHYSPAQVSNISKQMIPKVEAYHKRKLSDKFFCVYLDATYLPLRRET' A
#
# COMPACT_ATOMS: atom_id res chain seq x y z
N ILE A 1 -7.31 -14.05 -6.93
CA ILE A 1 -7.63 -13.08 -8.01
C ILE A 1 -8.16 -11.76 -7.44
N LEU A 2 -9.20 -11.78 -6.57
CA LEU A 2 -9.69 -10.55 -5.93
C LEU A 2 -8.63 -9.87 -5.03
N GLU A 3 -7.95 -10.62 -4.16
CA GLU A 3 -6.93 -10.04 -3.27
C GLU A 3 -5.79 -9.37 -4.03
N SER A 4 -5.33 -9.99 -5.13
CA SER A 4 -4.32 -9.39 -6.01
C SER A 4 -4.81 -8.09 -6.66
N MET A 5 -6.11 -7.99 -6.96
CA MET A 5 -6.72 -6.76 -7.48
C MET A 5 -6.78 -5.67 -6.40
N ILE A 6 -7.15 -6.04 -5.17
CA ILE A 6 -7.14 -5.15 -4.00
C ILE A 6 -5.74 -4.56 -3.80
N ILE A 7 -4.70 -5.39 -3.79
CA ILE A 7 -3.30 -4.94 -3.64
C ILE A 7 -2.90 -3.99 -4.78
N LYS A 8 -3.30 -4.30 -6.02
CA LYS A 8 -2.99 -3.47 -7.20
C LYS A 8 -3.68 -2.10 -7.11
N LEU A 9 -4.94 -2.04 -6.68
CA LEU A 9 -5.66 -0.78 -6.51
C LEU A 9 -5.08 0.06 -5.37
N TYR A 10 -4.76 -0.60 -4.26
CA TYR A 10 -4.09 0.05 -3.12
C TYR A 10 -2.74 0.65 -3.54
N SER A 11 -1.93 -0.06 -4.32
CA SER A 11 -0.65 0.46 -4.84
C SER A 11 -0.80 1.66 -5.79
N LYS A 12 -2.00 1.87 -6.35
CA LYS A 12 -2.33 3.02 -7.20
C LYS A 12 -2.89 4.21 -6.40
N GLY A 13 -2.95 4.10 -5.07
CA GLY A 13 -3.46 5.16 -4.20
C GLY A 13 -4.99 5.23 -4.12
N VAL A 14 -5.71 4.19 -4.56
CA VAL A 14 -7.16 4.11 -4.40
C VAL A 14 -7.49 3.87 -2.92
N THR A 15 -8.45 4.61 -2.37
CA THR A 15 -8.80 4.49 -0.95
C THR A 15 -9.46 3.15 -0.63
N THR A 16 -9.35 2.68 0.61
CA THR A 16 -9.93 1.38 1.01
C THR A 16 -11.46 1.31 0.85
N ARG A 17 -12.15 2.46 0.94
CA ARG A 17 -13.59 2.56 0.69
C ARG A 17 -13.92 2.43 -0.79
N GLU A 18 -13.22 3.17 -1.64
CA GLU A 18 -13.41 3.06 -3.10
C GLU A 18 -13.07 1.66 -3.63
N ILE A 19 -12.05 1.01 -3.05
CA ILE A 19 -11.73 -0.38 -3.39
C ILE A 19 -12.88 -1.32 -3.00
N ALA A 20 -13.42 -1.17 -1.78
CA ALA A 20 -14.57 -1.96 -1.32
C ALA A 20 -15.76 -1.82 -2.28
N ASP A 21 -16.15 -0.58 -2.59
CA ASP A 21 -17.26 -0.26 -3.49
C ASP A 21 -17.03 -0.82 -4.91
N LEU A 22 -15.80 -0.72 -5.42
CA LEU A 22 -15.45 -1.20 -6.75
C LEU A 22 -15.50 -2.73 -6.85
N ILE A 23 -15.02 -3.43 -5.81
CA ILE A 23 -15.05 -4.89 -5.75
C ILE A 23 -16.49 -5.39 -5.63
N GLU A 24 -17.32 -4.73 -4.82
CA GLU A 24 -18.74 -5.03 -4.72
C GLU A 24 -19.46 -4.88 -6.08
N LYS A 25 -19.25 -3.75 -6.76
CA LYS A 25 -19.88 -3.49 -8.07
C LYS A 25 -19.45 -4.45 -9.17
N MET A 26 -18.19 -4.88 -9.20
CA MET A 26 -17.68 -5.75 -10.27
C MET A 26 -17.89 -7.24 -10.01
N TYR A 27 -17.90 -7.68 -8.75
CA TYR A 27 -17.88 -9.10 -8.40
C TYR A 27 -18.98 -9.53 -7.43
N GLY A 28 -19.89 -8.62 -7.03
CA GLY A 28 -20.97 -8.90 -6.07
C GLY A 28 -20.48 -9.33 -4.67
N SER A 29 -19.17 -9.25 -4.43
CA SER A 29 -18.52 -9.71 -3.20
C SER A 29 -18.40 -8.55 -2.23
N HIS A 30 -18.99 -8.67 -1.04
CA HIS A 30 -19.00 -7.59 -0.06
C HIS A 30 -17.73 -7.63 0.80
N TYR A 31 -16.78 -6.72 0.52
CA TYR A 31 -15.60 -6.48 1.36
C TYR A 31 -15.76 -5.17 2.10
N SER A 32 -15.67 -5.19 3.41
CA SER A 32 -15.58 -3.97 4.21
C SER A 32 -14.24 -3.24 3.97
N PRO A 33 -14.17 -1.92 4.17
CA PRO A 33 -12.91 -1.17 4.13
C PRO A 33 -11.85 -1.72 5.12
N ALA A 34 -12.29 -2.32 6.22
CA ALA A 34 -11.41 -2.96 7.21
C ALA A 34 -10.79 -4.26 6.65
N GLN A 35 -11.57 -5.09 5.95
CA GLN A 35 -11.05 -6.28 5.27
C GLN A 35 -10.07 -5.90 4.16
N VAL A 36 -10.39 -4.88 3.37
CA VAL A 36 -9.46 -4.33 2.35
C VAL A 36 -8.14 -3.90 3.01
N SER A 37 -8.20 -3.16 4.11
CA SER A 37 -7.02 -2.74 4.87
C SER A 37 -6.19 -3.93 5.37
N ASN A 38 -6.85 -4.98 5.89
CA ASN A 38 -6.18 -6.19 6.34
C ASN A 38 -5.49 -6.95 5.20
N ILE A 39 -6.12 -7.04 4.02
CA ILE A 39 -5.50 -7.65 2.83
C ILE A 39 -4.27 -6.83 2.40
N SER A 40 -4.36 -5.50 2.42
CA SER A 40 -3.23 -4.63 2.08
C SER A 40 -2.01 -4.82 2.98
N LYS A 41 -2.16 -5.35 4.20
CA LYS A 41 -1.03 -5.69 5.08
C LYS A 41 -0.10 -6.77 4.49
N GLN A 42 -0.57 -7.56 3.52
CA GLN A 42 0.29 -8.47 2.76
C GLN A 42 1.44 -7.76 2.02
N MET A 43 1.40 -6.42 1.89
CA MET A 43 2.48 -5.62 1.32
C MET A 43 3.64 -5.38 2.31
N ILE A 44 3.42 -5.53 3.63
CA ILE A 44 4.44 -5.26 4.67
C ILE A 44 5.75 -6.01 4.41
N PRO A 45 5.76 -7.33 4.12
CA PRO A 45 7.00 -8.05 3.86
C PRO A 45 7.78 -7.51 2.65
N LYS A 46 7.08 -6.99 1.63
CA LYS A 46 7.73 -6.38 0.46
C LYS A 46 8.38 -5.04 0.80
N VAL A 47 7.74 -4.25 1.66
CA VAL A 47 8.30 -2.99 2.18
C VAL A 47 9.55 -3.28 3.01
N GLU A 48 9.49 -4.26 3.91
CA GLU A 48 10.66 -4.68 4.70
C GLU A 48 11.82 -5.19 3.84
N ALA A 49 11.53 -6.01 2.83
CA ALA A 49 12.53 -6.49 1.90
C ALA A 49 13.18 -5.34 1.10
N TYR A 50 12.37 -4.35 0.69
CA TYR A 50 12.88 -3.15 0.03
C TYR A 50 13.82 -2.36 0.93
N HIS A 51 13.49 -2.17 2.21
CA HIS A 51 14.37 -1.48 3.17
C HIS A 51 15.68 -2.24 3.44
N LYS A 52 15.65 -3.58 3.44
CA LYS A 52 16.83 -4.44 3.69
C LYS A 52 17.66 -4.74 2.44
N ARG A 53 17.29 -4.19 1.28
CA ARG A 53 18.01 -4.47 0.02
C ARG A 53 19.46 -3.99 0.10
N LYS A 54 20.39 -4.74 -0.51
CA LYS A 54 21.76 -4.27 -0.65
C LYS A 54 21.81 -3.05 -1.56
N LEU A 55 22.55 -2.04 -1.14
CA LEU A 55 22.87 -0.85 -1.91
C LEU A 55 24.30 -0.95 -2.44
N SER A 56 24.64 -0.14 -3.44
CA SER A 56 26.02 0.00 -3.90
C SER A 56 26.91 0.61 -2.81
N ASP A 57 28.16 0.19 -2.74
CA ASP A 57 29.14 0.75 -1.80
C ASP A 57 29.59 2.17 -2.20
N LYS A 58 29.34 2.56 -3.47
CA LYS A 58 29.74 3.87 -4.01
C LYS A 58 28.57 4.55 -4.70
N PHE A 59 28.37 5.83 -4.35
CA PHE A 59 27.45 6.76 -5.00
C PHE A 59 28.21 8.02 -5.37
N PHE A 60 28.05 8.49 -6.62
CA PHE A 60 28.66 9.74 -7.07
C PHE A 60 27.98 10.96 -6.45
N CYS A 61 26.66 10.91 -6.29
CA CYS A 61 25.85 11.94 -5.65
C CYS A 61 24.60 11.29 -5.03
N VAL A 62 24.11 11.86 -3.92
CA VAL A 62 22.88 11.45 -3.24
C VAL A 62 22.01 12.69 -3.05
N TYR A 63 20.77 12.63 -3.53
CA TYR A 63 19.79 13.68 -3.34
C TYR A 63 18.82 13.28 -2.24
N LEU A 64 18.42 14.27 -1.45
CA LEU A 64 17.44 14.12 -0.39
C LEU A 64 16.24 15.00 -0.72
N ASP A 65 15.06 14.44 -0.59
CA ASP A 65 13.79 15.15 -0.72
C ASP A 65 12.92 14.85 0.50
N ALA A 66 12.02 15.77 0.82
CA ALA A 66 11.12 15.68 1.96
C ALA A 66 9.69 16.01 1.53
N THR A 67 8.76 15.09 1.84
CA THR A 67 7.33 15.30 1.64
C THR A 67 6.64 15.42 3.00
N TYR A 68 5.90 16.50 3.22
CA TYR A 68 5.09 16.66 4.42
C TYR A 68 3.76 15.91 4.28
N LEU A 69 3.49 14.98 5.20
CA LEU A 69 2.26 14.21 5.25
C LEU A 69 1.62 14.34 6.64
N PRO A 70 0.34 14.74 6.75
CA PRO A 70 -0.35 14.78 8.03
C PRO A 70 -0.58 13.35 8.53
N LEU A 71 -0.06 13.05 9.72
CA LEU A 71 -0.22 11.75 10.38
C LEU A 71 -0.88 11.95 11.73
N ARG A 72 -1.87 11.12 12.04
CA ARG A 72 -2.38 11.00 13.41
C ARG A 72 -1.31 10.32 14.25
N ARG A 73 -0.82 11.00 15.29
CA ARG A 73 0.12 10.45 16.27
C ARG A 73 -0.66 10.07 17.52
N GLU A 74 -0.43 8.88 18.04
CA GLU A 74 -0.84 8.54 19.40
C GLU A 74 0.17 9.23 20.32
N THR A 75 -0.27 10.29 20.99
CA THR A 75 0.49 10.99 22.05
C THR A 75 -0.16 10.65 23.37
#